data_AF-A0A358MPE5-F1
#
_entry.id   AF-A0A358MPE5-F1
#
_cell.length_a   1.000
_cell.length_b   1.000
_cell.length_c   1.000
_cell.angle_alpha   90.00
_cell.angle_beta   90.00
_cell.angle_gamma   90.00
#
_symmetry.space_group_name_H-M   'P 1'
#
loop_
_entity.id
_entity.type
_entity.pdbx_description
1 polymer ?
#
loop_
_entity_poly.entity_id
_entity_poly.type
_entity_poly.pdbx_seq_one_letter_code
_entity_poly.pdbx_strand_id
1 'polypeptide(L)'
;MDKLISLCKRRGFIFPSSEIYGGFSAAYDWGPLGVELANNIKKAWWQMFVREREDMVGVDAAIIMNPRVWEASGHIQNFSDPLVECKKCHQRFREDHLLEARSREPGYDKEKPADKGDLKCPECGGALTEAKQFNLMFKTFVGPAENSASVAYLRPETAGGIFVNYKNVQQSTRKKLPFGIAQIGKAFRNEIT
;
A
#
# COMPACT_ATOMS: atom_id res chain seq x y z
N MET A 1 20.47 -7.07 -5.47
CA MET A 1 19.21 -7.50 -4.81
C MET A 1 19.05 -9.03 -4.89
N ASP A 2 19.32 -9.64 -6.04
CA ASP A 2 19.03 -11.05 -6.35
C ASP A 2 19.61 -12.08 -5.38
N LYS A 3 20.82 -11.84 -4.84
CA LYS A 3 21.43 -12.71 -3.83
C LYS A 3 20.56 -12.85 -2.57
N LEU A 4 19.93 -11.77 -2.13
CA LEU A 4 19.04 -11.77 -0.96
C LEU A 4 17.71 -12.48 -1.28
N ILE A 5 17.11 -12.18 -2.43
CA ILE A 5 15.88 -12.85 -2.90
C ILE A 5 16.08 -14.37 -2.94
N SER A 6 17.19 -14.80 -3.55
CA SER A 6 17.55 -16.22 -3.64
C SER A 6 17.75 -16.86 -2.27
N LEU A 7 18.39 -16.16 -1.33
CA LEU A 7 18.56 -16.64 0.05
C LEU A 7 17.22 -16.77 0.78
N CYS A 8 16.38 -15.74 0.72
CA CYS A 8 15.07 -15.72 1.37
C CYS A 8 14.20 -16.89 0.92
N LYS A 9 14.15 -17.14 -0.40
CA LYS A 9 13.41 -18.28 -0.96
C LYS A 9 14.00 -19.62 -0.51
N ARG A 10 15.30 -19.84 -0.69
CA ARG A 10 15.95 -21.13 -0.35
C ARG A 10 15.90 -21.45 1.14
N ARG A 11 15.86 -20.45 2.01
CA ARG A 11 15.87 -20.63 3.47
C ARG A 11 14.47 -20.56 4.10
N GLY A 12 13.41 -20.40 3.31
CA GLY A 12 12.05 -20.39 3.84
C GLY A 12 11.67 -19.11 4.59
N PHE A 13 12.14 -17.94 4.13
CA PHE A 13 11.70 -16.65 4.63
C PHE A 13 10.53 -16.09 3.83
N ILE A 14 10.66 -15.97 2.51
CA ILE A 14 9.66 -15.34 1.65
C ILE A 14 9.55 -16.13 0.35
N PHE A 15 8.31 -16.38 -0.09
CA PHE A 15 7.99 -17.03 -1.36
C PHE A 15 7.14 -16.10 -2.24
N PRO A 16 7.31 -16.13 -3.58
CA PRO A 16 6.30 -15.59 -4.49
C PRO A 16 4.94 -16.25 -4.22
N SER A 17 3.90 -15.44 -4.01
CA SER A 17 2.57 -16.00 -3.74
C SER A 17 2.03 -16.69 -4.98
N SER A 18 1.33 -17.82 -4.80
CA SER A 18 0.76 -18.62 -5.90
C SER A 18 1.80 -19.10 -6.93
N GLU A 19 3.04 -19.37 -6.51
CA GLU A 19 4.16 -19.69 -7.41
C GLU A 19 3.85 -20.83 -8.40
N ILE A 20 3.20 -21.91 -7.94
CA ILE A 20 2.86 -23.06 -8.81
C ILE A 20 1.85 -22.72 -9.92
N TYR A 21 1.17 -21.58 -9.80
CA TYR A 21 0.21 -21.05 -10.78
C TYR A 21 0.79 -19.88 -11.59
N GLY A 22 2.11 -19.68 -11.57
CA GLY A 22 2.79 -18.58 -12.29
C GLY A 22 3.05 -17.34 -11.45
N GLY A 23 2.73 -17.39 -10.15
CA GLY A 23 2.92 -16.28 -9.22
C GLY A 23 1.82 -15.22 -9.30
N PHE A 24 1.82 -14.30 -8.33
CA PHE A 24 0.97 -13.11 -8.37
C PHE A 24 1.82 -11.88 -8.06
N SER A 25 1.85 -10.93 -8.99
CA SER A 25 2.70 -9.74 -8.88
C SER A 25 2.40 -8.97 -7.58
N ALA A 26 3.44 -8.45 -6.95
CA ALA A 26 3.38 -7.72 -5.68
C ALA A 26 2.78 -8.49 -4.47
N ALA A 27 2.52 -9.79 -4.58
CA ALA A 27 2.07 -10.63 -3.46
C ALA A 27 3.10 -11.69 -3.10
N TYR A 28 3.32 -11.87 -1.80
CA TYR A 28 4.32 -12.77 -1.24
C TYR A 28 3.82 -13.47 0.02
N ASP A 29 4.27 -14.71 0.20
CA ASP A 29 3.94 -15.54 1.35
C ASP A 29 5.13 -15.64 2.31
N TRP A 30 4.87 -15.61 3.61
CA TRP A 30 5.89 -15.83 4.64
C TRP A 30 6.14 -17.32 4.82
N GLY A 31 7.38 -17.76 4.61
CA GLY A 31 7.80 -19.13 4.90
C GLY A 31 8.04 -19.39 6.39
N PRO A 32 8.44 -20.61 6.80
CA PRO A 32 8.58 -21.00 8.20
C PRO A 32 9.51 -20.10 9.03
N LEU A 33 10.68 -19.72 8.50
CA LEU A 33 11.59 -18.80 9.21
C LEU A 33 11.11 -17.35 9.11
N GLY A 34 10.42 -17.00 8.01
CA GLY A 34 9.89 -15.67 7.77
C GLY A 34 8.78 -15.31 8.74
N VAL A 35 7.85 -16.23 9.01
CA VAL A 35 6.75 -15.99 9.95
C VAL A 35 7.27 -15.80 11.38
N GLU A 36 8.27 -16.59 11.81
CA GLU A 36 8.91 -16.42 13.11
C GLU A 36 9.62 -15.07 13.22
N LEU A 37 10.40 -14.69 12.21
CA LEU A 37 11.05 -13.37 12.18
C LEU A 37 10.02 -12.23 12.22
N ALA A 38 8.98 -12.29 11.39
CA ALA A 38 7.94 -11.28 11.35
C ALA A 38 7.19 -11.17 12.68
N ASN A 39 6.90 -12.29 13.34
CA ASN A 39 6.27 -12.31 14.66
C ASN A 39 7.17 -11.73 15.75
N ASN A 40 8.46 -12.06 15.73
CA ASN A 40 9.44 -11.50 16.67
C ASN A 40 9.56 -9.99 16.53
N ILE A 41 9.61 -9.48 15.29
CA ILE A 41 9.64 -8.03 15.02
C ILE A 41 8.36 -7.34 15.53
N LYS A 42 7.17 -7.89 15.22
CA LYS A 42 5.90 -7.34 15.72
C LYS A 42 5.84 -7.32 17.24
N LYS A 43 6.30 -8.40 17.90
CA LYS A 43 6.33 -8.51 19.36
C LYS A 43 7.26 -7.48 19.98
N ALA A 44 8.48 -7.33 19.43
CA ALA A 44 9.43 -6.33 19.89
C ALA A 44 8.89 -4.90 19.73
N TRP A 45 8.28 -4.60 18.58
CA TRP A 45 7.65 -3.31 18.33
C TRP A 45 6.50 -3.05 19.32
N TRP A 46 5.61 -4.03 19.53
CA TRP A 46 4.48 -3.87 20.45
C TRP A 46 4.93 -3.72 21.90
N GLN A 47 5.98 -4.43 22.30
CA GLN A 47 6.59 -4.30 23.61
C GLN A 47 7.10 -2.86 23.82
N MET A 48 7.94 -2.37 22.92
CA MET A 48 8.58 -1.05 23.02
C MET A 48 7.58 0.12 22.91
N PHE A 49 6.71 0.10 21.90
CA PHE A 49 5.87 1.26 21.59
C PHE A 49 4.51 1.25 22.29
N VAL A 50 4.04 0.09 22.77
CA VAL A 50 2.72 -0.02 23.40
C VAL A 50 2.81 -0.43 24.85
N ARG A 51 3.49 -1.53 25.18
CA ARG A 51 3.48 -2.06 26.56
C ARG A 51 4.36 -1.27 27.52
N GLU A 52 5.52 -0.79 27.06
CA GLU A 52 6.46 0.00 27.87
C GLU A 52 6.05 1.47 28.00
N ARG A 53 4.97 1.88 27.32
CA ARG A 53 4.46 3.24 27.35
C ARG A 53 3.12 3.31 28.10
N GLU A 54 3.09 4.07 29.18
CA GLU A 54 1.86 4.29 29.94
C GLU A 54 0.82 5.11 29.18
N ASP A 55 1.23 5.86 28.15
CA ASP A 55 0.36 6.73 27.36
C ASP A 55 -0.11 6.09 26.05
N MET A 56 0.12 4.78 25.83
CA MET A 56 -0.27 4.08 24.62
C MET A 56 -1.28 2.96 24.89
N VAL A 57 -2.26 2.80 24.01
CA VAL A 57 -3.23 1.70 24.06
C VAL A 57 -3.39 1.03 22.70
N GLY A 58 -3.77 -0.24 22.68
CA GLY A 58 -3.90 -1.02 21.45
C GLY A 58 -5.34 -1.11 20.94
N VAL A 59 -5.49 -1.20 19.61
CA VAL A 59 -6.74 -1.58 18.94
C VAL A 59 -6.43 -2.49 17.74
N ASP A 60 -7.39 -3.32 17.35
CA ASP A 60 -7.39 -4.04 16.08
C ASP A 60 -8.73 -3.81 15.36
N ALA A 61 -8.75 -2.85 14.44
CA ALA A 61 -9.92 -2.51 13.66
C ALA A 61 -10.09 -3.46 12.46
N ALA A 62 -11.33 -3.58 11.96
CA ALA A 62 -11.63 -4.33 10.75
C ALA A 62 -10.88 -3.80 9.51
N ILE A 63 -10.65 -4.68 8.53
CA ILE A 63 -10.09 -4.30 7.22
C ILE A 63 -11.13 -3.58 6.36
N ILE A 64 -12.36 -4.08 6.39
CA ILE A 64 -13.49 -3.51 5.66
C ILE A 64 -14.19 -2.52 6.58
N MET A 65 -14.35 -1.29 6.09
CA MET A 65 -15.00 -0.19 6.79
C MET A 65 -16.09 0.40 5.91
N ASN A 66 -17.02 1.14 6.53
CA ASN A 66 -18.03 1.89 5.78
C ASN A 66 -17.31 2.84 4.77
N PRO A 67 -17.69 2.85 3.48
CA PRO A 67 -17.05 3.69 2.45
C PRO A 67 -16.95 5.17 2.79
N ARG A 68 -17.91 5.69 3.57
CA ARG A 68 -17.93 7.10 3.98
C ARG A 68 -16.71 7.49 4.81
N VAL A 69 -16.03 6.53 5.46
CA VAL A 69 -14.77 6.77 6.15
C VAL A 69 -13.67 7.17 5.16
N TRP A 70 -13.62 6.52 4.00
CA TRP A 70 -12.63 6.79 2.95
C TRP A 70 -12.98 8.04 2.14
N GLU A 71 -14.26 8.34 1.99
CA GLU A 71 -14.73 9.61 1.46
C GLU A 71 -14.35 10.77 2.38
N ALA A 72 -14.67 10.68 3.68
CA ALA A 72 -14.42 11.75 4.65
C ALA A 72 -12.92 12.01 4.87
N SER A 73 -12.08 10.99 4.73
CA SER A 73 -10.61 11.14 4.78
C SER A 73 -9.98 11.58 3.44
N GLY A 74 -10.78 11.68 2.37
CA GLY A 74 -10.31 12.10 1.04
C GLY A 74 -9.58 11.03 0.24
N HIS A 75 -9.53 9.77 0.71
CA HIS A 75 -8.84 8.68 0.02
C HIS A 75 -9.50 8.32 -1.32
N ILE A 76 -10.83 8.42 -1.42
CA ILE A 76 -11.53 8.13 -2.68
C ILE A 76 -11.11 9.11 -3.78
N GLN A 77 -10.85 10.36 -3.43
CA GLN A 77 -10.54 11.42 -4.38
C GLN A 77 -9.04 11.57 -4.65
N ASN A 78 -8.22 11.42 -3.60
CA ASN A 78 -6.82 11.87 -3.64
C ASN A 78 -5.80 10.73 -3.52
N PHE A 79 -6.23 9.49 -3.20
CA PHE A 79 -5.32 8.36 -3.07
C PHE A 79 -5.06 7.70 -4.43
N SER A 80 -4.45 8.47 -5.35
CA SER A 80 -4.18 8.05 -6.72
C SER A 80 -2.76 8.33 -7.17
N ASP A 81 -2.28 7.50 -8.10
CA ASP A 81 -1.04 7.71 -8.82
C ASP A 81 -1.30 8.11 -10.28
N PRO A 82 -0.39 8.90 -10.90
CA PRO A 82 -0.48 9.24 -12.32
C PRO A 82 -0.10 8.04 -13.18
N LEU A 83 -1.08 7.50 -13.89
CA LEU A 83 -0.96 6.33 -14.76
C LEU A 83 -0.86 6.74 -16.24
N VAL A 84 0.13 6.19 -16.93
CA VAL A 84 0.27 6.29 -18.39
C VAL A 84 0.29 4.89 -19.01
N GLU A 85 -0.27 4.75 -20.20
CA GLU A 85 -0.29 3.49 -20.96
C GLU A 85 0.51 3.63 -22.26
N CYS A 86 1.30 2.62 -22.62
CA CYS A 86 1.94 2.60 -23.93
C CYS A 86 0.94 2.28 -25.03
N LYS A 87 0.83 3.16 -26.04
CA LYS A 87 -0.05 2.97 -27.20
C LYS A 87 0.33 1.78 -28.11
N LYS A 88 1.51 1.19 -27.92
CA LYS A 88 2.02 0.07 -28.72
C LYS A 88 1.93 -1.28 -28.03
N CYS A 89 2.41 -1.38 -26.78
CA CYS A 89 2.43 -2.64 -26.04
C CYS A 89 1.38 -2.73 -24.92
N HIS A 90 0.60 -1.66 -24.70
CA HIS A 90 -0.44 -1.56 -23.66
C HIS A 90 0.04 -1.77 -22.23
N GLN A 91 1.36 -1.79 -22.00
CA GLN A 91 1.94 -1.79 -20.67
C GLN A 91 1.66 -0.46 -19.99
N ARG A 92 1.45 -0.54 -18.68
CA ARG A 92 1.01 0.55 -17.83
C ARG A 92 2.14 0.93 -16.88
N PHE A 93 2.37 2.23 -16.74
CA PHE A 93 3.47 2.74 -15.95
C PHE A 93 3.01 3.91 -15.09
N ARG A 94 3.73 4.10 -13.99
CA ARG A 94 3.67 5.31 -13.17
C ARG A 94 4.46 6.44 -13.84
N GLU A 95 3.79 7.55 -14.15
CA GLU A 95 4.40 8.70 -14.84
C GLU A 95 5.58 9.27 -14.03
N ASP A 96 5.42 9.39 -12.72
CA ASP A 96 6.43 9.91 -11.80
C ASP A 96 7.67 9.01 -11.75
N HIS A 97 7.50 7.68 -11.73
CA HIS A 97 8.63 6.75 -11.79
C HIS A 97 9.43 6.87 -13.09
N LEU A 98 8.76 7.08 -14.23
CA LEU A 98 9.44 7.27 -15.52
C LEU A 98 10.24 8.58 -15.53
N LEU A 99 9.68 9.65 -14.98
CA LEU A 99 10.35 10.95 -14.82
C LEU A 99 11.56 10.84 -13.89
N GLU A 100 11.42 10.16 -12.76
CA GLU A 100 12.53 9.91 -11.83
C GLU A 100 13.64 9.09 -12.46
N ALA A 101 13.31 8.04 -13.22
CA ALA A 101 14.29 7.20 -13.90
C ALA A 101 15.10 8.01 -14.91
N ARG A 102 14.43 8.84 -15.73
CA ARG A 102 15.07 9.76 -16.68
C ARG A 102 15.93 10.80 -15.96
N SER A 103 15.50 11.27 -14.79
CA SER A 103 16.23 12.25 -13.99
C SER A 103 17.58 11.74 -13.43
N ARG A 104 17.81 10.43 -13.48
CA ARG A 104 19.06 9.78 -13.06
C ARG A 104 20.05 9.60 -14.21
N GLU A 105 19.68 9.94 -15.45
CA GLU A 105 20.57 9.85 -16.61
C GLU A 105 21.66 10.94 -16.57
N PRO A 106 22.92 10.62 -16.96
CA PRO A 106 24.01 11.59 -16.99
C PRO A 106 23.66 12.79 -17.89
N GLY A 107 23.70 14.01 -17.34
CA GLY A 107 23.39 15.25 -18.07
C GLY A 107 21.96 15.79 -17.86
N TYR A 108 21.15 15.18 -16.99
CA TYR A 108 19.83 15.71 -16.63
C TYR A 108 19.92 16.92 -15.70
N ASP A 109 19.42 18.06 -16.16
CA ASP A 109 19.28 19.28 -15.37
C ASP A 109 17.99 19.24 -14.54
N LYS A 110 18.12 19.06 -13.22
CA LYS A 110 16.97 19.01 -12.30
C LYS A 110 16.19 20.33 -12.22
N GLU A 111 16.78 21.46 -12.65
CA GLU A 111 16.14 22.77 -12.66
C GLU A 111 15.25 22.99 -13.89
N LYS A 112 15.37 22.13 -14.91
CA LYS A 112 14.52 22.11 -16.10
C LYS A 112 13.81 20.76 -16.20
N PRO A 113 12.66 20.58 -15.52
CA PRO A 113 11.93 19.32 -15.58
C PRO A 113 11.66 18.96 -17.04
N ALA A 114 12.05 17.76 -17.44
CA ALA A 114 11.87 17.32 -18.83
C ALA A 114 10.39 17.40 -19.23
N ASP A 115 10.14 17.88 -20.46
CA ASP A 115 8.80 17.94 -21.02
C ASP A 115 8.16 16.55 -21.03
N LYS A 116 6.93 16.47 -20.53
CA LYS A 116 6.13 15.23 -20.48
C LYS A 116 6.01 14.54 -21.85
N GLY A 117 6.10 15.31 -22.93
CA GLY A 117 5.96 14.83 -24.32
C GLY A 117 7.07 13.88 -24.79
N ASP A 118 8.23 13.86 -24.13
CA ASP A 118 9.37 13.03 -24.52
C ASP A 118 9.41 11.66 -23.82
N LEU A 119 8.49 11.40 -22.89
CA LEU A 119 8.43 10.11 -22.18
C LEU A 119 8.01 9.00 -23.16
N LYS A 120 8.90 8.04 -23.35
CA LYS A 120 8.67 6.84 -24.15
C LYS A 120 8.54 5.63 -23.25
N CYS A 121 7.81 4.62 -23.74
CA CYS A 121 7.72 3.34 -23.07
C CYS A 121 9.11 2.70 -22.93
N PRO A 122 9.54 2.32 -21.70
CA PRO A 122 10.86 1.73 -21.48
C PRO A 122 10.99 0.35 -22.15
N GLU A 123 9.89 -0.36 -22.34
CA GLU A 123 9.89 -1.73 -22.91
C GLU A 123 10.00 -1.76 -24.44
N CYS A 124 9.45 -0.77 -25.14
CA CYS A 124 9.33 -0.83 -26.60
C CYS A 124 9.54 0.50 -27.34
N GLY A 125 9.83 1.59 -26.63
CA GLY A 125 10.03 2.93 -27.18
C GLY A 125 8.76 3.60 -27.72
N GLY A 126 7.58 2.98 -27.57
CA GLY A 126 6.31 3.51 -28.05
C GLY A 126 5.85 4.75 -27.28
N ALA A 127 5.00 5.57 -27.93
CA ALA A 127 4.40 6.74 -27.31
C ALA A 127 3.45 6.36 -26.17
N LEU A 128 3.41 7.19 -25.12
CA LEU A 128 2.54 7.01 -23.97
C LEU A 128 1.24 7.81 -24.15
N THR A 129 0.17 7.41 -23.45
CA THR A 129 -1.06 8.20 -23.30
C THR A 129 -0.84 9.39 -22.37
N GLU A 130 -1.79 10.32 -22.36
CA GLU A 130 -1.87 11.30 -21.28
C GLU A 130 -2.06 10.61 -19.92
N ALA A 131 -1.48 11.21 -18.88
CA ALA A 131 -1.57 10.69 -17.53
C ALA A 131 -3.01 10.80 -17.00
N LYS A 132 -3.51 9.69 -16.46
CA LYS A 132 -4.80 9.62 -15.76
C LYS A 132 -4.57 9.25 -14.30
N GLN A 133 -5.37 9.82 -13.40
CA GLN A 133 -5.30 9.49 -11.98
C GLN A 133 -5.93 8.11 -11.73
N PHE A 134 -5.14 7.17 -11.23
CA PHE A 134 -5.57 5.83 -10.88
C PHE A 134 -5.66 5.66 -9.37
N ASN A 135 -6.87 5.44 -8.83
CA ASN A 135 -7.05 5.24 -7.40
C ASN A 135 -6.47 3.90 -6.95
N LEU A 136 -5.66 3.93 -5.89
CA LEU A 136 -4.90 2.78 -5.38
C LEU A 136 -5.69 1.92 -4.38
N MET A 137 -6.92 2.29 -4.02
CA MET A 137 -7.73 1.47 -3.12
C MET A 137 -8.31 0.25 -3.86
N PHE A 138 -8.21 -0.92 -3.24
CA PHE A 138 -8.95 -2.09 -3.71
C PHE A 138 -10.44 -1.93 -3.42
N LYS A 139 -11.23 -1.80 -4.47
CA LYS A 139 -12.69 -1.80 -4.41
C LYS A 139 -13.22 -3.23 -4.40
N THR A 140 -14.23 -3.48 -3.57
CA THR A 140 -14.96 -4.75 -3.49
C THR A 140 -16.45 -4.48 -3.22
N PHE A 141 -17.26 -5.52 -3.10
CA PHE A 141 -18.66 -5.45 -2.73
C PHE A 141 -18.93 -6.35 -1.52
N VAL A 142 -19.70 -5.84 -0.56
CA VAL A 142 -20.13 -6.56 0.65
C VAL A 142 -21.62 -6.87 0.54
N GLY A 143 -21.95 -8.16 0.48
CA GLY A 143 -23.32 -8.63 0.33
C GLY A 143 -23.52 -9.39 -0.99
N PRO A 144 -24.74 -9.91 -1.23
CA PRO A 144 -25.01 -10.82 -2.34
C PRO A 144 -25.11 -10.13 -3.71
N ALA A 145 -25.25 -8.80 -3.74
CA ALA A 145 -25.40 -8.03 -4.97
C ALA A 145 -24.18 -7.13 -5.18
N GLU A 146 -23.67 -7.07 -6.40
CA GLU A 146 -22.62 -6.14 -6.82
C GLU A 146 -23.26 -4.85 -7.32
N ASN A 147 -23.67 -3.97 -6.40
CA ASN A 147 -24.29 -2.70 -6.73
C ASN A 147 -23.64 -1.54 -5.96
N SER A 148 -24.02 -0.31 -6.28
CA SER A 148 -23.43 0.88 -5.64
C SER A 148 -23.63 0.91 -4.12
N ALA A 149 -24.72 0.33 -3.60
CA ALA A 149 -25.01 0.29 -2.18
C ALA A 149 -24.15 -0.72 -1.41
N SER A 150 -23.59 -1.73 -2.08
CA SER A 150 -22.72 -2.74 -1.48
C SER A 150 -21.22 -2.45 -1.63
N VAL A 151 -20.84 -1.35 -2.30
CA VAL A 151 -19.43 -0.99 -2.46
C VAL A 151 -18.73 -0.91 -1.11
N ALA A 152 -17.55 -1.52 -1.03
CA ALA A 152 -16.63 -1.40 0.08
C ALA A 152 -15.19 -1.36 -0.43
N TYR A 153 -14.26 -1.09 0.47
CA TYR A 153 -12.84 -1.01 0.14
C TYR A 153 -12.02 -1.79 1.16
N LEU A 154 -10.94 -2.41 0.70
CA LEU A 154 -9.88 -2.84 1.60
C LEU A 154 -9.11 -1.61 2.05
N ARG A 155 -8.89 -1.46 3.36
CA ARG A 155 -8.22 -0.27 3.91
C ARG A 155 -6.81 -0.04 3.30
N PRO A 156 -6.49 1.19 2.86
CA PRO A 156 -5.15 1.53 2.35
C PRO A 156 -4.13 1.81 3.46
N GLU A 157 -4.60 1.95 4.69
CA GLU A 157 -3.82 2.18 5.91
C GLU A 157 -4.58 1.72 7.16
N THR A 158 -3.91 1.69 8.31
CA THR A 158 -4.51 1.32 9.61
C THR A 158 -5.12 2.49 10.38
N ALA A 159 -4.72 3.73 10.08
CA ALA A 159 -5.07 4.91 10.87
C ALA A 159 -6.57 5.22 10.87
N GLY A 160 -7.27 4.99 9.76
CA GLY A 160 -8.73 5.15 9.68
C GLY A 160 -9.48 4.42 10.80
N GLY A 161 -9.05 3.19 11.14
CA GLY A 161 -9.63 2.39 12.23
C GLY A 161 -9.42 2.98 13.63
N ILE A 162 -8.29 3.66 13.84
CA ILE A 162 -7.96 4.37 15.07
C ILE A 162 -8.86 5.60 15.24
N PHE A 163 -8.99 6.41 14.19
CA PHE A 163 -9.75 7.66 14.25
C PHE A 163 -11.23 7.43 14.55
N VAL A 164 -11.86 6.47 13.88
CA VAL A 164 -13.29 6.16 14.11
C VAL A 164 -13.56 5.62 15.51
N ASN A 165 -12.55 5.02 16.17
CA ASN A 165 -12.66 4.47 17.51
C ASN A 165 -12.11 5.39 18.61
N TYR A 166 -11.64 6.60 18.29
CA TYR A 166 -10.99 7.49 19.25
C TYR A 166 -11.82 7.68 20.53
N LYS A 167 -13.13 8.00 20.40
CA LYS A 167 -14.01 8.19 21.57
C LYS A 167 -14.23 6.89 22.36
N ASN A 168 -14.44 5.77 21.68
CA ASN A 168 -14.62 4.46 22.33
C ASN A 168 -13.40 4.09 23.17
N VAL A 169 -12.20 4.29 22.61
CA VAL A 169 -10.93 4.00 23.28
C VAL A 169 -10.70 4.96 24.43
N GLN A 170 -10.87 6.27 24.23
CA GLN A 170 -10.69 7.28 25.28
C GLN A 170 -11.59 7.01 26.49
N GLN A 171 -12.86 6.67 26.25
CA GLN A 171 -13.85 6.43 27.31
C GLN A 171 -13.59 5.14 28.08
N SER A 172 -13.33 4.04 27.38
CA SER A 172 -13.10 2.72 28.00
C SER A 172 -11.78 2.64 28.78
N THR A 173 -10.75 3.36 28.35
CA THR A 173 -9.43 3.38 28.99
C THR A 173 -9.23 4.55 29.95
N ARG A 174 -10.17 5.52 29.96
CA ARG A 174 -10.12 6.75 30.76
C ARG A 174 -8.84 7.57 30.57
N LYS A 175 -8.19 7.47 29.41
CA LYS A 175 -6.98 8.23 29.10
C LYS A 175 -7.28 9.72 28.96
N LYS A 176 -6.42 10.54 29.55
CA LYS A 176 -6.39 11.99 29.33
C LYS A 176 -5.38 12.29 28.23
N LEU A 177 -5.58 13.39 27.52
CA LEU A 177 -4.61 13.83 26.52
C LEU A 177 -3.31 14.33 27.20
N PRO A 178 -2.14 14.11 26.57
CA PRO A 178 -1.94 13.31 25.36
C PRO A 178 -1.93 11.80 25.65
N PHE A 179 -2.48 11.02 24.73
CA PHE A 179 -2.31 9.55 24.68
C PHE A 179 -2.33 9.10 23.21
N GLY A 180 -1.75 7.95 22.93
CA GLY A 180 -1.72 7.34 21.61
C GLY A 180 -2.54 6.06 21.53
N ILE A 181 -2.93 5.70 20.30
CA ILE A 181 -3.59 4.45 19.98
C ILE A 181 -2.75 3.76 18.89
N ALA A 182 -2.35 2.53 19.13
CA ALA A 182 -1.53 1.73 18.23
C ALA A 182 -2.32 0.58 17.62
N GLN A 183 -1.99 0.24 16.37
CA GLN A 183 -2.56 -0.90 15.65
C GLN A 183 -1.48 -1.55 14.77
N ILE A 184 -1.40 -2.88 14.81
CA ILE A 184 -0.67 -3.68 13.81
C ILE A 184 -1.70 -4.39 12.95
N GLY A 185 -1.62 -4.26 11.63
CA GLY A 185 -2.55 -4.95 10.75
C GLY A 185 -2.15 -4.86 9.27
N LYS A 186 -2.90 -5.58 8.43
CA LYS A 186 -2.74 -5.51 6.97
C LYS A 186 -3.35 -4.22 6.42
N ALA A 187 -2.74 -3.70 5.37
CA ALA A 187 -3.24 -2.62 4.53
C ALA A 187 -2.96 -2.98 3.08
N PHE A 188 -3.76 -2.46 2.15
CA PHE A 188 -3.75 -2.89 0.76
C PHE A 188 -3.63 -1.69 -0.17
N ARG A 189 -2.68 -1.74 -1.10
CA ARG A 189 -2.51 -0.74 -2.15
C ARG A 189 -2.43 -1.45 -3.48
N ASN A 190 -3.25 -1.01 -4.43
CA ASN A 190 -3.31 -1.53 -5.78
C ASN A 190 -2.20 -0.86 -6.61
N GLU A 191 -0.96 -1.20 -6.29
CA GLU A 191 0.24 -0.63 -6.90
C GLU A 191 0.28 -0.94 -8.39
N ILE A 192 0.74 0.03 -9.17
CA ILE A 192 1.03 -0.14 -10.59
C ILE A 192 2.43 -0.76 -10.69
N THR A 193 2.52 -1.97 -11.24
CA THR A 193 3.77 -2.75 -11.38
C THR A 193 4.34 -2.65 -12.78
#